data_AF-A0A090T627-F1
#
_entry.id   AF-A0A090T627-F1
#
_cell.length_a   1.000
_cell.length_b   1.000
_cell.length_c   1.000
_cell.angle_alpha   90.00
_cell.angle_beta   90.00
_cell.angle_gamma   90.00
#
_symmetry.space_group_name_H-M   'P 1'
#
loop_
_entity.id
_entity.type
_entity.pdbx_description
1 polymer ?
#
loop_
_entity_poly.entity_id
_entity_poly.type
_entity_poly.pdbx_seq_one_letter_code
_entity_poly.pdbx_strand_id
1 'polypeptide(L)'
;MKGGNLIRYFALAAIVSAALLGCAKSEPEPVGMANPAAVYCEKHGVYDLETGMCTLKSGEKVDAWEYFRAHHQQDPDSAARFCEAMGGGYIEDKKQCAFQMAKLWMQKSTFVTIK
;
A
#
# COMPACT_ATOMS: atom_id res chain seq x y z
N MET A 1 32.68 33.23 47.30
CA MET A 1 31.31 33.35 46.73
C MET A 1 31.41 33.78 45.27
N LYS A 2 30.96 32.94 44.31
CA LYS A 2 30.64 33.19 42.87
C LYS A 2 30.80 31.91 42.03
N GLY A 3 30.34 30.75 42.53
CA GLY A 3 30.43 29.47 41.79
C GLY A 3 29.10 28.95 41.24
N GLY A 4 27.96 29.48 41.72
CA GLY A 4 26.64 28.91 41.43
C GLY A 4 25.95 29.42 40.15
N ASN A 5 26.34 30.60 39.65
CA ASN A 5 25.69 31.18 38.47
C ASN A 5 26.24 30.59 37.16
N LEU A 6 27.54 30.27 37.10
CA LEU A 6 28.16 29.72 35.89
C LEU A 6 27.59 28.32 35.56
N ILE A 7 27.39 27.48 36.58
CA ILE A 7 26.81 26.13 36.42
C ILE A 7 25.35 26.20 35.95
N ARG A 8 24.59 27.20 36.40
CA ARG A 8 23.21 27.44 35.95
C ARG A 8 23.13 27.87 34.48
N TYR A 9 24.06 28.70 34.01
CA TYR A 9 24.12 29.10 32.60
C TYR A 9 24.51 27.95 31.67
N PHE A 10 25.42 27.07 32.11
CA PHE A 10 25.75 25.84 31.36
C PHE A 10 24.57 24.88 31.27
N ALA A 11 23.80 24.71 32.35
CA ALA A 11 22.61 23.86 32.36
C ALA A 11 21.48 24.42 31.45
N LEU A 12 21.31 25.74 31.39
CA LEU A 12 20.30 26.38 30.54
C LEU A 12 20.70 26.36 29.04
N ALA A 13 21.99 26.52 28.72
CA ALA A 13 22.49 26.47 27.34
C ALA A 13 22.38 25.08 26.71
N ALA A 14 22.50 24.02 27.51
CA ALA A 14 22.37 22.64 27.03
C ALA A 14 20.92 22.28 26.63
N ILE A 15 19.91 22.89 27.25
CA ILE A 15 18.49 22.58 27.00
C ILE A 15 17.98 23.23 25.69
N VAL A 16 18.54 24.38 25.30
CA VAL A 16 18.14 25.11 24.08
C VAL A 16 18.61 24.41 22.79
N SER A 17 19.70 23.65 22.83
CA SER A 17 20.32 23.06 21.64
C SER A 17 19.63 21.77 21.15
N ALA A 18 18.72 21.19 21.94
CA ALA A 18 18.04 19.92 21.60
C ALA A 18 16.79 20.09 20.72
N ALA A 19 16.39 21.31 20.36
CA ALA A 19 15.10 21.58 19.72
C ALA A 19 15.11 21.57 18.18
N LEU A 20 16.20 21.19 17.51
CA LEU A 20 16.33 21.34 16.04
C LEU A 20 16.54 20.03 15.23
N LEU A 21 16.37 18.83 15.81
CA LEU A 21 16.43 17.56 15.05
C LEU A 21 15.04 17.06 14.62
N GLY A 22 14.25 17.88 13.91
CA GLY A 22 12.87 17.53 13.59
C GLY A 22 12.39 17.98 12.22
N CYS A 23 12.91 17.40 11.14
CA CYS A 23 12.16 17.25 9.89
C CYS A 23 12.74 16.09 9.06
N ALA A 24 12.31 14.86 9.37
CA ALA A 24 12.50 13.74 8.44
C ALA A 24 11.46 13.90 7.33
N LYS A 25 11.90 14.38 6.15
CA LYS A 25 11.09 14.37 4.94
C LYS A 25 10.96 12.91 4.49
N SER A 26 9.80 12.30 4.73
CA SER A 26 9.43 11.06 4.07
C SER A 26 9.25 11.37 2.57
N GLU A 27 10.17 10.91 1.74
CA GLU A 27 9.90 10.85 0.30
C GLU A 27 8.80 9.80 0.07
N PRO A 28 7.81 10.09 -0.79
CA PRO A 28 6.86 9.06 -1.18
C PRO A 28 7.65 7.94 -1.86
N GLU A 29 7.67 6.77 -1.22
CA GLU A 29 8.12 5.54 -1.86
C GLU A 29 7.46 5.46 -3.24
N PRO A 30 8.23 5.19 -4.32
CA PRO A 30 7.64 5.04 -5.63
C PRO A 30 6.52 3.99 -5.52
N VAL A 31 5.33 4.32 -6.02
CA VAL A 31 4.19 3.40 -6.10
C VAL A 31 4.58 2.32 -7.11
N GLY A 32 5.41 1.39 -6.66
CA GLY A 32 6.29 0.59 -7.49
C GLY A 32 5.69 -0.76 -7.88
N MET A 33 4.38 -0.82 -8.08
CA MET A 33 3.75 -2.00 -8.66
C MET A 33 3.22 -1.65 -10.04
N ALA A 34 3.77 -2.31 -11.07
CA ALA A 34 3.32 -2.15 -12.43
C ALA A 34 1.82 -2.50 -12.53
N ASN A 35 1.08 -1.77 -13.37
CA ASN A 35 -0.34 -2.05 -13.62
C ASN A 35 -0.46 -3.49 -14.16
N PRO A 36 -1.11 -4.42 -13.42
CA PRO A 36 -1.18 -5.82 -13.83
C PRO A 36 -1.91 -6.00 -15.17
N ALA A 37 -2.90 -5.17 -15.47
CA ALA A 37 -3.59 -5.19 -16.75
C ALA A 37 -2.68 -4.74 -17.91
N ALA A 38 -1.85 -3.71 -17.69
CA ALA A 38 -0.89 -3.25 -18.69
C ALA A 38 0.19 -4.31 -18.95
N VAL A 39 0.79 -4.85 -17.89
CA VAL A 39 1.80 -5.93 -17.99
C VAL A 39 1.22 -7.16 -18.67
N TYR A 40 -0.03 -7.51 -18.38
CA TYR A 40 -0.68 -8.63 -19.04
C TYR A 40 -0.96 -8.34 -20.52
N CYS A 41 -1.40 -7.12 -20.84
CA CYS A 41 -1.60 -6.68 -22.21
C CYS A 41 -0.29 -6.74 -23.00
N GLU A 42 0.81 -6.22 -22.49
CA GLU A 42 2.12 -6.22 -23.17
C GLU A 42 2.62 -7.62 -23.57
N LYS A 43 2.19 -8.67 -22.85
CA LYS A 43 2.48 -10.07 -23.23
C LYS A 43 1.65 -10.55 -24.43
N HIS A 44 0.46 -10.00 -24.62
CA HIS A 44 -0.55 -10.45 -25.58
C HIS A 44 -0.83 -9.44 -26.70
N GLY A 45 -0.24 -8.25 -26.63
CA GLY A 45 -0.57 -7.11 -27.48
C GLY A 45 0.22 -5.86 -27.11
N VAL A 46 -0.33 -4.70 -27.47
CA VAL A 46 0.22 -3.37 -27.19
C VAL A 46 -0.77 -2.61 -26.32
N TYR A 47 -0.30 -2.11 -25.18
CA TYR A 47 -1.10 -1.33 -24.24
C TYR A 47 -1.07 0.16 -24.60
N ASP A 48 -2.23 0.80 -24.57
CA ASP A 48 -2.40 2.23 -24.75
C ASP A 48 -2.58 2.90 -23.37
N LEU A 49 -1.59 3.71 -22.98
CA LEU A 49 -1.58 4.43 -21.71
C LEU A 49 -2.66 5.51 -21.61
N GLU A 50 -3.10 6.08 -22.74
CA GLU A 50 -4.09 7.16 -22.76
C GLU A 50 -5.50 6.59 -22.65
N THR A 51 -5.79 5.49 -23.35
CA THR A 51 -7.14 4.93 -23.44
C THR A 51 -7.39 3.76 -22.50
N GLY A 52 -6.35 3.11 -21.98
CA GLY A 52 -6.47 1.88 -21.19
C GLY A 52 -6.81 0.65 -22.04
N MET A 53 -6.73 0.76 -23.37
CA MET A 53 -7.04 -0.31 -24.31
C MET A 53 -5.83 -1.21 -24.56
N CYS A 54 -6.11 -2.48 -24.81
CA CYS A 54 -5.15 -3.46 -25.29
C CYS A 54 -5.43 -3.79 -26.75
N THR A 55 -4.46 -3.56 -27.63
CA THR A 55 -4.51 -4.07 -29.01
C THR A 55 -3.83 -5.43 -29.05
N LEU A 56 -4.61 -6.50 -29.10
CA LEU A 56 -4.12 -7.88 -29.13
C LEU A 56 -3.31 -8.17 -30.41
N LYS A 57 -2.48 -9.21 -30.37
CA LYS A 57 -1.75 -9.72 -31.56
C LYS A 57 -2.67 -10.12 -32.73
N SER A 58 -3.93 -10.43 -32.44
CA SER A 58 -4.97 -10.66 -33.46
C SER A 58 -5.42 -9.38 -34.17
N GLY A 59 -5.05 -8.21 -33.66
CA GLY A 59 -5.53 -6.89 -34.11
C GLY A 59 -6.78 -6.40 -33.39
N GLU A 60 -7.39 -7.23 -32.54
CA GLU A 60 -8.57 -6.87 -31.76
C GLU A 60 -8.22 -5.84 -30.67
N LYS A 61 -9.08 -4.83 -30.47
CA LYS A 61 -8.96 -3.85 -29.39
C LYS A 61 -9.94 -4.18 -28.27
N VAL A 62 -9.44 -4.42 -27.07
CA VAL A 62 -10.22 -4.77 -25.88
C VAL A 62 -9.85 -3.88 -24.69
N ASP A 63 -10.73 -3.72 -23.71
CA ASP A 63 -10.38 -3.06 -22.43
C ASP A 63 -9.35 -3.92 -21.68
N ALA A 64 -8.22 -3.33 -21.27
CA ALA A 64 -7.13 -4.10 -20.69
C ALA A 64 -7.50 -4.73 -19.33
N TRP A 65 -8.34 -4.07 -18.55
CA TRP A 65 -8.77 -4.55 -17.24
C TRP A 65 -9.82 -5.66 -17.34
N GLU A 66 -10.76 -5.53 -18.28
CA GLU A 66 -11.72 -6.58 -18.61
C GLU A 66 -10.99 -7.81 -19.15
N TYR A 67 -10.07 -7.62 -20.09
CA TYR A 67 -9.24 -8.71 -20.62
C TYR A 67 -8.42 -9.39 -19.52
N PHE A 68 -7.77 -8.62 -18.65
CA PHE A 68 -7.03 -9.15 -17.50
C PHE A 68 -7.93 -9.99 -16.59
N ARG A 69 -9.07 -9.45 -16.13
CA ARG A 69 -10.00 -10.16 -15.22
C ARG A 69 -10.60 -11.40 -15.86
N ALA A 70 -10.97 -11.33 -17.15
CA ALA A 70 -11.54 -12.47 -17.87
C ALA A 70 -10.58 -13.68 -17.92
N HIS A 71 -9.27 -13.42 -17.90
CA HIS A 71 -8.21 -14.44 -17.96
C HIS A 71 -7.56 -14.74 -16.60
N HIS A 72 -7.96 -14.02 -15.54
CA HIS A 72 -7.47 -14.19 -14.16
C HIS A 72 -8.65 -14.31 -13.16
N GLN A 73 -9.71 -15.03 -13.53
CA GLN A 73 -10.93 -15.17 -12.70
C GLN A 73 -10.73 -15.95 -11.40
N GLN A 74 -9.54 -16.51 -11.17
CA GLN A 74 -9.18 -17.20 -9.93
C GLN A 74 -7.73 -16.90 -9.59
N ASP A 75 -7.43 -15.66 -9.21
CA ASP A 75 -6.17 -15.39 -8.54
C ASP A 75 -6.44 -15.15 -7.05
N PRO A 76 -6.39 -16.20 -6.20
CA PRO A 76 -6.45 -16.03 -4.76
C PRO A 76 -5.42 -15.01 -4.26
N ASP A 77 -4.29 -14.84 -4.95
CA ASP A 77 -3.27 -13.86 -4.58
C ASP A 77 -3.78 -12.43 -4.75
N SER A 78 -4.70 -12.17 -5.68
CA SER A 78 -5.26 -10.81 -5.88
C SER A 78 -6.23 -10.43 -4.75
N ALA A 79 -7.08 -11.37 -4.32
CA ALA A 79 -7.98 -11.18 -3.18
C ALA A 79 -7.20 -11.14 -1.85
N ALA A 80 -6.17 -11.98 -1.73
CA ALA A 80 -5.28 -12.00 -0.59
C ALA A 80 -4.50 -10.68 -0.47
N ARG A 81 -3.88 -10.22 -1.55
CA ARG A 81 -3.15 -8.95 -1.58
C ARG A 81 -4.03 -7.76 -1.30
N PHE A 82 -5.24 -7.73 -1.84
CA PHE A 82 -6.18 -6.65 -1.54
C PHE A 82 -6.56 -6.65 -0.05
N CYS A 83 -6.83 -7.83 0.53
CA CYS A 83 -7.12 -7.96 1.96
C CYS A 83 -5.95 -7.45 2.82
N GLU A 84 -4.73 -7.87 2.51
CA GLU A 84 -3.50 -7.47 3.20
C GLU A 84 -3.22 -5.97 3.06
N ALA A 85 -3.39 -5.41 1.85
CA ALA A 85 -3.24 -3.98 1.59
C ALA A 85 -4.24 -3.12 2.39
N MET A 86 -5.42 -3.66 2.66
CA MET A 86 -6.45 -3.01 3.48
C MET A 86 -6.26 -3.27 4.99
N GLY A 87 -5.15 -3.92 5.39
CA GLY A 87 -4.83 -4.21 6.80
C GLY A 87 -5.58 -5.40 7.38
N GLY A 88 -6.12 -6.27 6.53
CA GLY A 88 -6.73 -7.55 6.90
C GLY A 88 -5.78 -8.72 6.73
N GLY A 89 -6.07 -9.84 7.39
CA GLY A 89 -5.42 -11.13 7.12
C GLY A 89 -6.31 -11.99 6.23
N TYR A 90 -5.75 -12.52 5.13
CA TYR A 90 -6.47 -13.42 4.24
C TYR A 90 -6.43 -14.87 4.74
N ILE A 91 -7.55 -15.58 4.58
CA ILE A 91 -7.72 -16.99 4.93
C ILE A 91 -7.98 -17.75 3.63
N GLU A 92 -6.90 -18.32 3.08
CA GLU A 92 -6.85 -19.02 1.79
C GLU A 92 -7.94 -20.09 1.65
N ASP A 93 -8.03 -20.96 2.67
CA ASP A 93 -8.93 -22.11 2.73
C ASP A 93 -10.42 -21.71 2.75
N LYS A 94 -10.72 -20.47 3.17
CA LYS A 94 -12.10 -19.97 3.29
C LYS A 94 -12.42 -18.86 2.30
N LYS A 95 -11.42 -18.37 1.56
CA LYS A 95 -11.52 -17.16 0.72
C LYS A 95 -12.11 -15.97 1.49
N GLN A 96 -11.65 -15.79 2.73
CA GLN A 96 -12.16 -14.78 3.66
C GLN A 96 -11.07 -13.76 4.02
N CYS A 97 -11.46 -12.50 4.12
CA CYS A 97 -10.62 -11.45 4.67
C CYS A 97 -11.04 -11.12 6.10
N ALA A 98 -10.08 -11.11 7.02
CA ALA A 98 -10.30 -10.79 8.43
C ALA A 98 -9.66 -9.45 8.78
N PHE A 99 -10.47 -8.43 9.07
CA PHE A 99 -9.95 -7.12 9.46
C PHE A 99 -9.77 -7.04 10.98
N GLN A 100 -8.60 -6.61 11.44
CA GLN A 100 -8.32 -6.40 12.88
C GLN A 100 -8.92 -5.09 13.44
N MET A 101 -9.82 -4.44 12.70
CA MET A 101 -10.44 -3.15 13.04
C MET A 101 -11.47 -3.30 14.18
N ALA A 102 -11.03 -3.75 15.35
CA ALA A 102 -11.80 -3.73 16.59
C ALA A 102 -10.92 -3.82 17.85
N LYS A 103 -9.74 -3.16 17.86
CA LYS A 103 -8.96 -3.01 19.11
C LYS A 103 -9.41 -1.83 19.99
N LEU A 104 -10.46 -1.11 19.58
CA LEU A 104 -11.16 -0.16 20.43
C LEU A 104 -12.66 -0.42 20.27
N TRP A 105 -13.22 -1.08 21.29
CA TRP A 105 -14.63 -1.45 21.45
C TRP A 105 -15.09 -2.68 20.63
N MET A 106 -15.15 -3.83 21.31
CA MET A 106 -15.72 -5.12 20.90
C MET A 106 -14.83 -6.05 20.06
N GLN A 107 -14.10 -6.90 20.77
CA GLN A 107 -13.31 -8.03 20.27
C GLN A 107 -14.19 -9.06 19.51
N LYS A 108 -14.46 -8.81 18.23
CA LYS A 108 -14.96 -9.80 17.26
C LYS A 108 -14.23 -9.59 15.94
N SER A 109 -13.56 -10.64 15.47
CA SER A 109 -13.01 -10.67 14.11
C SER A 109 -14.16 -10.60 13.11
N THR A 110 -14.25 -9.51 12.35
CA THR A 110 -15.22 -9.40 11.25
C THR A 110 -14.61 -10.04 10.01
N PHE A 111 -15.23 -11.13 9.56
CA PHE A 111 -14.84 -11.83 8.34
C PHE A 111 -15.72 -11.35 7.19
N VAL A 112 -15.10 -10.93 6.09
CA VAL A 112 -15.77 -10.61 4.83
C VAL A 112 -15.46 -11.73 3.85
N THR A 113 -16.50 -12.37 3.31
CA THR A 113 -16.36 -13.32 2.21
C THR A 113 -16.09 -12.54 0.93
N ILE A 114 -14.97 -12.84 0.28
CA ILE A 114 -14.64 -12.25 -1.02
C ILE A 114 -15.16 -13.20 -2.11
N LYS A 115 -16.15 -12.73 -2.88
CA LYS A 115 -16.71 -13.46 -4.04
C LYS A 115 -15.94 -13.15 -5.31
#